data_AF-C7YZ62-F1
#
_entry.id   AF-C7YZ62-F1
#
_cell.length_a   1.000
_cell.length_b   1.000
_cell.length_c   1.000
_cell.angle_alpha   90.00
_cell.angle_beta   90.00
_cell.angle_gamma   90.00
#
_symmetry.space_group_name_H-M   'P 1'
#
loop_
_entity.id
_entity.type
_entity.pdbx_description
1 polymer ?
#
loop_
_entity_poly.entity_id
_entity_poly.type
_entity_poly.pdbx_seq_one_letter_code
_entity_poly.pdbx_strand_id
1 'polypeptide(L)'
;MCLRKVPAALAAIEAWDEQIAEEEGNRFKWESSKASTELYGQLEGFGATGLGWKPLKLVVRAHALSLLAGAVSEGLFEPPFVRLLAELCISLESSEEAARLVSSLDCPLAAPRSSSSTLVESNTVQPLGVIVKSLHNQRSFGAAFECLSSLVRTKKLSLSWLTSRAFQVVWTRGIEVLNSSSPAPSAIDFICTAIDQLASHEGKKSGAEKNPEEQTLVSVLAALTAAAWTLGTEMCDTTGPWRKQGARRMLHVLECCVVQQQKRRGAFRSNGLFTLALARFIATAMIDSDVIDLTAKQQASQECSRLLTVGNGTPSRWQYRQTLLMACFVAQYRGRACALACHDVLSEI
;
A
#
# COMPACT_ATOMS: atom_id res chain seq x y z
N MET A 1 -13.42 17.39 -11.59
CA MET A 1 -12.64 16.24 -12.09
C MET A 1 -11.83 16.57 -13.35
N CYS A 2 -12.38 17.24 -14.37
CA CYS A 2 -11.65 17.47 -15.65
C CYS A 2 -10.52 18.53 -15.58
N LEU A 3 -10.69 19.59 -14.79
CA LEU A 3 -9.71 20.70 -14.74
C LEU A 3 -8.36 20.32 -14.15
N ARG A 4 -8.29 19.29 -13.31
CA ARG A 4 -7.03 18.76 -12.79
C ARG A 4 -6.22 18.02 -13.86
N LYS A 5 -6.82 17.66 -15.00
CA LYS A 5 -6.15 16.99 -16.12
C LYS A 5 -5.58 17.96 -17.15
N VAL A 6 -5.88 19.26 -17.04
CA VAL A 6 -5.35 20.29 -17.94
C VAL A 6 -3.82 20.27 -18.03
N PRO A 7 -3.04 20.07 -16.93
CA PRO A 7 -1.59 19.97 -17.04
C PRO A 7 -1.11 18.77 -17.88
N ALA A 8 -1.82 17.64 -17.81
CA ALA A 8 -1.48 16.47 -18.62
C ALA A 8 -1.82 16.69 -20.11
N ALA A 9 -2.91 17.41 -20.39
CA ALA A 9 -3.24 17.80 -21.76
C ALA A 9 -2.22 18.80 -22.32
N LEU A 10 -1.80 19.78 -21.51
CA LEU A 10 -0.75 20.73 -21.89
C LEU A 10 0.56 20.01 -22.20
N ALA A 11 1.01 19.11 -21.33
CA ALA A 11 2.23 18.33 -21.57
C ALA A 11 2.15 17.48 -22.85
N ALA A 12 0.97 16.96 -23.20
CA ALA A 12 0.77 16.20 -24.43
C ALA A 12 0.83 17.09 -25.69
N ILE A 13 0.32 18.32 -25.60
CA ILE A 13 0.41 19.32 -26.67
C ILE A 13 1.87 19.74 -26.85
N GLU A 14 2.56 20.06 -25.75
CA GLU A 14 3.96 20.46 -25.76
C GLU A 14 4.86 19.35 -26.35
N ALA A 15 4.64 18.09 -25.97
CA ALA A 15 5.37 16.96 -26.54
C ALA A 15 5.08 16.74 -28.04
N TRP A 16 3.86 17.02 -28.49
CA TRP A 16 3.49 16.92 -29.91
C TRP A 16 4.13 18.06 -30.73
N ASP A 17 4.13 19.28 -30.19
CA ASP A 17 4.82 20.43 -30.79
C ASP A 17 6.33 20.16 -30.93
N GLU A 18 6.95 19.59 -29.88
CA GLU A 18 8.36 19.19 -29.90
C GLU A 18 8.64 18.14 -30.99
N GLN A 19 7.78 17.12 -31.10
CA GLN A 19 7.93 16.09 -32.12
C GLN A 19 7.85 16.66 -33.54
N ILE A 20 6.91 17.57 -33.81
CA ILE A 20 6.78 18.22 -35.12
C ILE A 20 8.00 19.08 -35.42
N ALA A 21 8.48 19.85 -34.45
CA ALA A 21 9.68 20.68 -34.62
C ALA A 21 10.93 19.82 -34.92
N GLU A 22 11.03 18.63 -34.34
CA GLU A 22 12.07 17.65 -34.68
C GLU A 22 11.92 17.10 -36.10
N GLU A 23 10.71 16.76 -36.53
CA GLU A 23 10.41 16.24 -37.88
C GLU A 23 10.65 17.30 -38.98
N GLU A 24 10.34 18.56 -38.70
CA GLU A 24 10.52 19.69 -39.64
C GLU A 24 11.96 20.24 -39.66
N GLY A 25 12.86 19.69 -38.84
CA GLY A 25 14.28 20.10 -38.77
C GLY A 25 14.51 21.48 -38.15
N ASN A 26 13.47 22.09 -37.58
CA ASN A 26 13.50 23.44 -37.04
C ASN A 26 13.92 23.39 -35.55
N ARG A 27 15.20 23.06 -35.31
CA ARG A 27 15.79 22.93 -33.95
C ARG A 27 16.05 24.26 -33.24
N PHE A 28 15.11 25.21 -33.24
CA PHE A 28 15.22 26.33 -32.29
C PHE A 28 14.78 25.86 -30.91
N LYS A 29 15.73 25.30 -30.14
CA LYS A 29 15.58 24.86 -28.73
C LYS A 29 15.03 25.94 -27.76
N TRP A 30 14.77 27.16 -28.23
CA TRP A 30 14.35 28.31 -27.42
C TRP A 30 12.98 28.86 -27.78
N GLU A 31 12.31 28.40 -28.85
CA GLU A 31 10.89 28.74 -29.04
C GLU A 31 10.06 27.88 -28.08
N SER A 32 9.87 28.38 -26.86
CA SER A 32 8.99 27.75 -25.88
C SER A 32 7.58 27.63 -26.47
N SER A 33 6.98 26.44 -26.38
CA SER A 33 5.58 26.23 -26.80
C SER A 33 4.68 27.29 -26.17
N LYS A 34 3.84 27.92 -26.99
CA LYS A 34 2.89 28.96 -26.55
C LYS A 34 1.61 28.33 -25.97
N ALA A 35 1.50 27.01 -25.96
CA ALA A 35 0.29 26.27 -25.59
C ALA A 35 -0.25 26.65 -24.21
N SER A 36 0.64 26.75 -23.21
CA SER A 36 0.25 27.14 -21.85
C SER A 36 -0.30 28.57 -21.79
N THR A 37 0.39 29.52 -22.43
CA THR A 37 0.02 30.95 -22.43
C THR A 37 -1.32 31.17 -23.15
N GLU A 38 -1.50 30.53 -24.31
CA GLU A 38 -2.75 30.61 -25.07
C GLU A 38 -3.91 29.99 -24.28
N LEU A 39 -3.72 28.80 -23.72
CA LEU A 39 -4.75 28.12 -22.95
C LEU A 39 -5.18 28.94 -21.73
N TYR A 40 -4.24 29.53 -20.98
CA TYR A 40 -4.58 30.40 -19.86
C TYR A 40 -5.31 31.67 -20.29
N GLY A 41 -4.91 32.29 -21.42
CA GLY A 41 -5.62 33.44 -21.98
C GLY A 41 -7.07 33.11 -22.38
N GLN A 42 -7.29 31.94 -23.00
CA GLN A 42 -8.64 31.46 -23.32
C GLN A 42 -9.45 31.17 -22.04
N LEU A 43 -8.83 30.53 -21.03
CA LEU A 43 -9.49 30.20 -19.77
C LEU A 43 -9.87 31.45 -18.96
N GLU A 44 -9.03 32.48 -18.98
CA GLU A 44 -9.33 33.78 -18.37
C GLU A 44 -10.50 34.47 -19.08
N GLY A 45 -10.58 34.35 -20.42
CA GLY A 45 -11.67 34.89 -21.24
C GLY A 45 -13.06 34.30 -20.97
N PHE A 46 -13.17 33.11 -20.35
CA PHE A 46 -14.46 32.58 -19.88
C PHE A 46 -14.98 33.27 -18.61
N GLY A 47 -14.17 34.12 -17.97
CA GLY A 47 -14.53 34.88 -16.79
C GLY A 47 -15.31 36.16 -17.11
N ALA A 48 -16.02 36.69 -16.11
CA ALA A 48 -16.54 38.06 -16.21
C ALA A 48 -15.37 39.06 -16.18
N THR A 49 -15.48 40.15 -16.94
CA THR A 49 -14.48 41.21 -17.04
C THR A 49 -14.05 41.69 -15.65
N GLY A 50 -12.76 41.58 -15.33
CA GLY A 50 -12.17 41.99 -14.05
C GLY A 50 -12.35 41.03 -12.87
N LEU A 51 -13.15 39.96 -13.01
CA LEU A 51 -13.34 38.95 -11.96
C LEU A 51 -12.68 37.60 -12.28
N GLY A 52 -12.29 37.41 -13.55
CA GLY A 52 -11.66 36.18 -14.03
C GLY A 52 -12.58 34.97 -13.94
N TRP A 53 -12.06 33.81 -14.34
CA TRP A 53 -12.80 32.55 -14.27
C TRP A 53 -12.49 31.86 -12.93
N LYS A 54 -13.46 31.77 -12.00
CA LYS A 54 -13.24 31.19 -10.65
C LYS A 54 -12.51 29.83 -10.65
N PRO A 55 -12.80 28.88 -11.56
CA PRO A 55 -12.09 27.60 -11.63
C PRO A 55 -10.62 27.69 -12.09
N LEU A 56 -10.17 28.84 -12.63
CA LEU A 56 -8.78 29.06 -13.06
C LEU A 56 -7.79 28.78 -11.93
N LYS A 57 -8.12 29.13 -10.68
CA LYS A 57 -7.29 28.82 -9.50
C LYS A 57 -6.99 27.32 -9.37
N LEU A 58 -7.95 26.45 -9.70
CA LEU A 58 -7.76 25.00 -9.65
C LEU A 58 -6.84 24.52 -10.76
N VAL A 59 -6.95 25.11 -11.96
CA VAL A 59 -6.08 24.80 -13.10
C VAL A 59 -4.65 25.22 -12.79
N VAL A 60 -4.45 26.47 -12.36
CA VAL A 60 -3.14 27.01 -12.00
C VAL A 60 -2.49 26.19 -10.88
N ARG A 61 -3.24 25.84 -9.83
CA ARG A 61 -2.74 24.98 -8.75
C ARG A 61 -2.32 23.61 -9.27
N ALA A 62 -3.14 22.97 -10.11
CA ALA A 62 -2.82 21.66 -10.67
C ALA A 62 -1.58 21.72 -11.57
N HIS A 63 -1.43 22.78 -12.37
CA HIS A 63 -0.27 22.98 -13.24
C HIS A 63 0.99 23.24 -12.42
N ALA A 64 0.93 24.15 -11.43
CA ALA A 64 2.04 24.42 -10.54
C ALA A 64 2.53 23.14 -9.84
N LEU A 65 1.62 22.29 -9.39
CA LEU A 65 2.00 20.99 -8.81
C LEU A 65 2.58 20.01 -9.82
N SER A 66 2.14 20.04 -11.07
CA SER A 66 2.74 19.23 -12.13
C SER A 66 4.20 19.65 -12.37
N LEU A 67 4.46 20.96 -12.43
CA LEU A 67 5.81 21.50 -12.55
C LEU A 67 6.68 21.17 -11.33
N LEU A 68 6.14 21.37 -10.12
CA LEU A 68 6.85 21.01 -8.89
C LEU A 68 7.17 19.51 -8.83
N ALA A 69 6.21 18.65 -9.19
CA ALA A 69 6.43 17.21 -9.23
C ALA A 69 7.48 16.82 -10.29
N GLY A 70 7.50 17.48 -11.45
CA GLY A 70 8.53 17.33 -12.48
C GLY A 70 9.93 17.72 -11.96
N ALA A 71 10.03 18.90 -11.34
CA ALA A 71 11.26 19.38 -10.72
C ALA A 71 11.77 18.44 -9.61
N VAL A 72 10.86 17.83 -8.81
CA VAL A 72 11.22 16.80 -7.84
C VAL A 72 11.79 15.55 -8.53
N SER A 73 11.15 15.07 -9.61
CA SER A 73 11.64 13.89 -10.34
C SER A 73 12.96 14.13 -11.05
N GLU A 74 13.24 15.36 -11.46
CA GLU A 74 14.53 15.77 -12.05
C GLU A 74 15.62 16.00 -10.99
N GLY A 75 15.29 15.89 -9.69
CA GLY A 75 16.24 16.09 -8.60
C GLY A 75 16.60 17.56 -8.35
N LEU A 76 15.84 18.52 -8.89
CA LEU A 76 16.06 19.95 -8.65
C LEU A 76 15.79 20.36 -7.20
N PHE A 77 14.98 19.57 -6.48
CA PHE A 77 14.67 19.79 -5.08
C PHE A 77 15.26 18.71 -4.18
N GLU A 78 15.97 19.16 -3.15
CA GLU A 78 16.44 18.25 -2.10
C GLU A 78 15.26 17.70 -1.28
N PRO A 79 15.36 16.45 -0.76
CA PRO A 79 14.30 15.85 0.05
C PRO A 79 13.78 16.69 1.22
N PRO A 80 14.61 17.44 1.98
CA PRO A 80 14.11 18.32 3.04
C PRO A 80 13.18 19.43 2.53
N PHE A 81 13.39 19.93 1.31
CA PHE A 81 12.49 20.91 0.69
C PHE A 81 11.17 20.26 0.28
N VAL A 82 11.22 19.06 -0.30
CA VAL A 82 10.02 18.26 -0.64
C VAL A 82 9.18 17.96 0.61
N ARG A 83 9.83 17.68 1.75
CA ARG A 83 9.16 17.54 3.04
C ARG A 83 8.34 18.77 3.40
N LEU A 84 8.92 19.98 3.29
CA LEU A 84 8.23 21.23 3.61
C LEU A 84 7.03 21.47 2.69
N LEU A 85 7.16 21.19 1.40
CA LEU A 85 6.05 21.27 0.45
C LEU A 85 4.94 20.28 0.81
N ALA A 86 5.30 19.03 1.15
CA ALA A 86 4.33 18.04 1.59
C ALA A 86 3.62 18.44 2.89
N GLU A 87 4.34 18.98 3.88
CA GLU A 87 3.76 19.51 5.13
C GLU A 87 2.77 20.64 4.85
N LEU A 88 3.13 21.57 3.96
CA LEU A 88 2.23 22.63 3.52
C LEU A 88 0.97 22.07 2.87
N CYS A 89 1.09 21.14 1.93
CA CYS A 89 -0.05 20.48 1.30
C CYS A 89 -0.96 19.78 2.32
N ILE A 90 -0.40 19.08 3.31
CA ILE A 90 -1.17 18.44 4.38
C ILE A 90 -1.88 19.48 5.25
N SER A 91 -1.23 20.59 5.60
CA SER A 91 -1.84 21.67 6.37
C SER A 91 -3.02 22.35 5.65
N LEU A 92 -2.99 22.33 4.31
CA LEU A 92 -4.04 22.84 3.44
C LEU A 92 -5.06 21.76 3.02
N GLU A 93 -5.14 20.65 3.76
CA GLU A 93 -6.06 19.53 3.52
C GLU A 93 -5.94 18.91 2.10
N SER A 94 -4.75 18.98 1.51
CA SER A 94 -4.48 18.57 0.13
C SER A 94 -3.55 17.36 0.08
N SER A 95 -3.98 16.24 0.67
CA SER A 95 -3.17 15.03 0.84
C SER A 95 -2.75 14.37 -0.48
N GLU A 96 -3.57 14.45 -1.53
CA GLU A 96 -3.25 13.94 -2.87
C GLU A 96 -2.02 14.63 -3.46
N GLU A 97 -1.90 15.94 -3.22
CA GLU A 97 -0.81 16.76 -3.74
C GLU A 97 0.49 16.46 -2.98
N ALA A 98 0.40 16.31 -1.65
CA ALA A 98 1.53 15.87 -0.82
C ALA A 98 2.03 14.48 -1.26
N ALA A 99 1.12 13.52 -1.43
CA ALA A 99 1.42 12.16 -1.87
C ALA A 99 2.11 12.13 -3.25
N ARG A 100 1.66 12.99 -4.17
CA ARG A 100 2.26 13.12 -5.50
C ARG A 100 3.69 13.64 -5.42
N LEU A 101 3.94 14.70 -4.65
CA LEU A 101 5.29 15.25 -4.49
C LEU A 101 6.25 14.23 -3.87
N VAL A 102 5.83 13.49 -2.85
CA VAL A 102 6.68 12.48 -2.21
C VAL A 102 6.93 11.27 -3.13
N SER A 103 5.95 10.83 -3.91
CA SER A 103 6.14 9.70 -4.83
C SER A 103 6.98 10.05 -6.08
N SER A 104 7.06 11.34 -6.43
CA SER A 104 7.93 11.85 -7.49
C SER A 104 9.42 11.82 -7.17
N LEU A 105 9.84 11.68 -5.91
CA LEU A 105 11.25 11.60 -5.54
C LEU A 105 11.96 10.48 -6.31
N ASP A 106 12.97 10.81 -7.10
CA ASP A 106 13.64 9.82 -7.95
C ASP A 106 14.65 8.94 -7.19
N CYS A 107 15.19 9.45 -6.08
CA CYS A 107 16.19 8.75 -5.29
C CYS A 107 15.59 7.62 -4.43
N PRO A 108 16.30 6.48 -4.30
CA PRO A 108 15.91 5.46 -3.34
C PRO A 108 16.01 6.02 -1.92
N LEU A 109 14.97 5.77 -1.12
CA LEU A 109 14.92 6.20 0.26
C LEU A 109 15.97 5.41 1.05
N ALA A 110 16.73 6.11 1.91
CA ALA A 110 17.76 5.46 2.71
C ALA A 110 17.17 4.33 3.53
N ALA A 111 17.81 3.16 3.55
CA ALA A 111 17.39 2.03 4.35
C ALA A 111 17.41 2.37 5.86
N PRO A 112 16.52 1.77 6.67
CA PRO A 112 16.56 1.93 8.11
C PRO A 112 17.89 1.40 8.67
N ARG A 113 18.46 2.12 9.64
CA ARG A 113 19.70 1.71 10.32
C ARG A 113 19.45 0.57 11.30
N SER A 114 18.23 0.47 11.82
CA SER A 114 17.79 -0.55 12.77
C SER A 114 16.27 -0.77 12.68
N SER A 115 15.75 -1.83 13.30
CA SER A 115 14.30 -2.04 13.43
C SER A 115 13.60 -0.95 14.25
N SER A 116 14.34 -0.24 15.11
CA SER A 116 13.88 0.92 15.87
C SER A 116 14.00 2.25 15.12
N SER A 117 14.43 2.25 13.85
CA SER A 117 14.63 3.47 13.09
C SER A 117 13.34 4.29 12.92
N THR A 118 13.50 5.60 12.97
CA THR A 118 12.46 6.61 12.81
C THR A 118 12.60 7.29 11.44
N LEU A 119 11.47 7.77 10.90
CA LEU A 119 11.41 8.46 9.60
C LEU A 119 11.97 9.90 9.66
N VAL A 120 12.78 10.22 10.66
CA VAL A 120 13.41 11.55 10.86
C VAL A 120 14.93 11.47 10.73
N GLU A 121 15.50 10.26 10.80
CA GLU A 121 16.95 10.01 10.88
C GLU A 121 17.75 10.43 9.65
N SER A 122 17.12 10.42 8.47
CA SER A 122 17.77 10.76 7.21
C SER A 122 16.93 11.76 6.43
N ASN A 123 17.58 12.80 5.90
CA ASN A 123 16.97 13.80 5.04
C ASN A 123 16.16 13.17 3.90
N THR A 124 16.66 12.08 3.31
CA THR A 124 15.99 11.37 2.21
C THR A 124 14.66 10.74 2.61
N VAL A 125 14.48 10.37 3.88
CA VAL A 125 13.30 9.64 4.37
C VAL A 125 12.27 10.57 5.02
N GLN A 126 12.65 11.80 5.38
CA GLN A 126 11.74 12.72 6.05
C GLN A 126 10.44 13.03 5.27
N PRO A 127 10.42 13.17 3.93
CA PRO A 127 9.19 13.32 3.18
C PRO A 127 8.19 12.16 3.39
N LEU A 128 8.70 10.93 3.47
CA LEU A 128 7.89 9.75 3.79
C LEU A 128 7.29 9.85 5.21
N GLY A 129 8.05 10.42 6.16
CA GLY A 129 7.57 10.69 7.51
C GLY A 129 6.32 11.56 7.55
N VAL A 130 6.18 12.53 6.63
CA VAL A 130 4.98 13.38 6.52
C VAL A 130 3.77 12.56 6.11
N ILE A 131 3.93 11.69 5.11
CA ILE A 131 2.87 10.81 4.62
C ILE A 131 2.43 9.83 5.70
N VAL A 132 3.38 9.19 6.39
CA VAL A 132 3.06 8.25 7.48
C VAL A 132 2.39 8.97 8.66
N LYS A 133 2.84 10.18 9.03
CA LYS A 133 2.18 11.00 10.05
C LYS A 133 0.75 11.37 9.65
N SER A 134 0.51 11.62 8.36
CA SER A 134 -0.83 11.97 7.87
C SER A 134 -1.87 10.86 8.09
N LEU A 135 -1.45 9.59 8.20
CA LEU A 135 -2.33 8.46 8.52
C LEU A 135 -2.94 8.54 9.92
N HIS A 136 -2.42 9.38 10.82
CA HIS A 136 -3.06 9.65 12.10
C HIS A 136 -4.30 10.56 11.97
N ASN A 137 -4.37 11.36 10.91
CA ASN A 137 -5.48 12.29 10.69
C ASN A 137 -6.59 11.56 9.93
N GLN A 138 -7.72 11.30 10.61
CA GLN A 138 -8.80 10.39 10.17
C GLN A 138 -9.59 10.84 8.91
N ARG A 139 -9.20 11.93 8.24
CA ARG A 139 -10.03 12.54 7.18
C ARG A 139 -9.82 11.92 5.79
N SER A 140 -8.62 11.46 5.46
CA SER A 140 -8.33 10.85 4.15
C SER A 140 -7.08 9.98 4.19
N PHE A 141 -7.26 8.68 4.00
CA PHE A 141 -6.16 7.70 3.94
C PHE A 141 -5.73 7.38 2.50
N GLY A 142 -6.59 7.70 1.53
CA GLY A 142 -6.49 7.23 0.15
C GLY A 142 -5.13 7.52 -0.47
N ALA A 143 -4.81 8.81 -0.54
CA ALA A 143 -3.57 9.32 -1.12
C ALA A 143 -2.30 8.82 -0.42
N ALA A 144 -2.33 8.66 0.90
CA ALA A 144 -1.19 8.17 1.66
C ALA A 144 -0.87 6.71 1.30
N PHE A 145 -1.87 5.84 1.24
CA PHE A 145 -1.67 4.46 0.81
C PHE A 145 -1.29 4.34 -0.67
N GLU A 146 -1.83 5.19 -1.56
CA GLU A 146 -1.39 5.23 -2.97
C GLU A 146 0.09 5.60 -3.10
N CYS A 147 0.55 6.59 -2.34
CA CYS A 147 1.95 6.98 -2.27
C CYS A 147 2.83 5.81 -1.81
N LEU A 148 2.44 5.14 -0.72
CA LEU A 148 3.17 4.00 -0.17
C LEU A 148 3.20 2.82 -1.14
N SER A 149 2.08 2.48 -1.76
CA SER A 149 2.01 1.45 -2.81
C SER A 149 2.96 1.76 -3.96
N SER A 150 2.96 3.00 -4.44
CA SER A 150 3.82 3.46 -5.52
C SER A 150 5.29 3.27 -5.14
N LEU A 151 5.71 3.76 -3.98
CA LEU A 151 7.09 3.66 -3.50
C LEU A 151 7.58 2.21 -3.33
N VAL A 152 6.71 1.31 -2.87
CA VAL A 152 7.01 -0.13 -2.78
C VAL A 152 7.14 -0.73 -4.18
N ARG A 153 6.20 -0.46 -5.08
CA ARG A 153 6.16 -1.02 -6.44
C ARG A 153 7.35 -0.56 -7.29
N THR A 154 7.75 0.71 -7.17
CA THR A 154 8.91 1.27 -7.87
C THR A 154 10.24 0.95 -7.17
N LYS A 155 10.22 0.15 -6.08
CA LYS A 155 11.41 -0.22 -5.29
C LYS A 155 12.19 0.97 -4.73
N LYS A 156 11.53 2.13 -4.58
CA LYS A 156 12.11 3.32 -3.94
C LYS A 156 12.10 3.19 -2.41
N LEU A 157 11.17 2.40 -1.88
CA LEU A 157 11.14 2.01 -0.47
C LEU A 157 11.80 0.64 -0.28
N SER A 158 12.83 0.57 0.57
CA SER A 158 13.48 -0.69 0.94
C SER A 158 12.52 -1.60 1.72
N LEU A 159 12.62 -2.92 1.51
CA LEU A 159 11.80 -3.93 2.21
C LEU A 159 11.97 -3.87 3.73
N SER A 160 13.15 -3.51 4.22
CA SER A 160 13.42 -3.37 5.64
C SER A 160 12.65 -2.22 6.30
N TRP A 161 12.14 -1.24 5.55
CA TRP A 161 11.20 -0.27 6.09
C TRP A 161 9.87 -0.92 6.46
N LEU A 162 9.39 -1.89 5.68
CA LEU A 162 8.13 -2.60 5.96
C LEU A 162 8.18 -3.40 7.27
N THR A 163 9.39 -3.79 7.72
CA THR A 163 9.63 -4.52 8.97
C THR A 163 9.98 -3.60 10.14
N SER A 164 10.16 -2.29 9.89
CA SER A 164 10.55 -1.31 10.91
C SER A 164 9.38 -0.96 11.85
N ARG A 165 9.71 -0.47 13.04
CA ARG A 165 8.73 0.05 13.99
C ARG A 165 7.92 1.22 13.42
N ALA A 166 8.54 2.08 12.60
CA ALA A 166 7.85 3.20 11.98
C ALA A 166 6.69 2.76 11.07
N PHE A 167 6.80 1.60 10.42
CA PHE A 167 5.76 1.04 9.56
C PHE A 167 4.71 0.21 10.30
N GLN A 168 4.89 -0.10 11.59
CA GLN A 168 3.83 -0.75 12.38
C GLN A 168 2.54 0.08 12.39
N VAL A 169 2.66 1.41 12.41
CA VAL A 169 1.50 2.32 12.32
C VAL A 169 0.80 2.15 10.97
N VAL A 170 1.55 2.03 9.88
CA VAL A 170 1.00 1.85 8.53
C VAL A 170 0.21 0.53 8.44
N TRP A 171 0.78 -0.56 8.95
CA TRP A 171 0.09 -1.86 9.00
C TRP A 171 -1.18 -1.81 9.84
N THR A 172 -1.09 -1.24 11.04
CA THR A 172 -2.23 -1.11 11.96
C THR A 172 -3.35 -0.30 11.33
N ARG A 173 -3.02 0.88 10.78
CA ARG A 173 -3.98 1.73 10.08
C ARG A 173 -4.56 1.08 8.83
N GLY A 174 -3.76 0.32 8.09
CA GLY A 174 -4.23 -0.43 6.93
C GLY A 174 -5.34 -1.42 7.31
N ILE A 175 -5.10 -2.23 8.34
CA ILE A 175 -6.07 -3.21 8.84
C ILE A 175 -7.33 -2.53 9.40
N GLU A 176 -7.17 -1.43 10.15
CA GLU A 176 -8.30 -0.62 10.63
C GLU A 176 -9.15 -0.07 9.49
N VAL A 177 -8.53 0.43 8.42
CA VAL A 177 -9.23 0.93 7.23
C VAL A 177 -10.00 -0.19 6.52
N LEU A 178 -9.46 -1.41 6.45
CA LEU A 178 -10.18 -2.57 5.90
C LEU A 178 -11.44 -2.91 6.69
N ASN A 179 -11.38 -2.76 8.02
CA ASN A 179 -12.49 -2.99 8.94
C ASN A 179 -13.53 -1.84 8.94
N SER A 180 -13.14 -0.65 8.50
CA SER A 180 -14.03 0.51 8.50
C SER A 180 -15.22 0.36 7.54
N SER A 181 -16.30 1.13 7.76
CA SER A 181 -17.46 1.16 6.85
C SER A 181 -17.11 1.72 5.46
N SER A 182 -16.10 2.59 5.37
CA SER A 182 -15.63 3.23 4.14
C SER A 182 -14.17 2.86 3.87
N PRO A 183 -13.90 1.66 3.31
CA PRO A 183 -12.54 1.25 3.02
C PRO A 183 -11.95 2.10 1.91
N ALA A 184 -10.66 2.37 1.98
CA ALA A 184 -9.92 2.92 0.86
C ALA A 184 -9.41 1.78 -0.03
N PRO A 185 -9.77 1.69 -1.33
CA PRO A 185 -9.21 0.70 -2.25
C PRO A 185 -7.68 0.75 -2.32
N SER A 186 -7.09 1.93 -2.11
CA SER A 186 -5.64 2.11 -2.04
C SER A 186 -4.99 1.40 -0.84
N ALA A 187 -5.70 1.25 0.29
CA ALA A 187 -5.20 0.48 1.43
C ALA A 187 -5.13 -1.02 1.09
N ILE A 188 -6.13 -1.54 0.36
CA ILE A 188 -6.10 -2.92 -0.17
C ILE A 188 -4.90 -3.09 -1.10
N ASP A 189 -4.73 -2.17 -2.07
CA ASP A 189 -3.60 -2.21 -3.01
C ASP A 189 -2.24 -2.18 -2.29
N PHE A 190 -2.10 -1.32 -1.27
CA PHE A 190 -0.88 -1.24 -0.46
C PHE A 190 -0.60 -2.55 0.26
N ILE A 191 -1.58 -3.09 0.99
CA ILE A 191 -1.41 -4.32 1.76
C ILE A 191 -1.03 -5.48 0.83
N CYS A 192 -1.75 -5.65 -0.28
CA CYS A 192 -1.42 -6.67 -1.27
C CYS A 192 -0.01 -6.49 -1.85
N THR A 193 0.34 -5.27 -2.26
CA THR A 193 1.66 -4.97 -2.85
C THR A 193 2.79 -5.23 -1.84
N ALA A 194 2.63 -4.80 -0.58
CA ALA A 194 3.64 -4.96 0.45
C ALA A 194 3.79 -6.43 0.91
N ILE A 195 2.69 -7.16 1.05
CA ILE A 195 2.71 -8.61 1.34
C ILE A 195 3.38 -9.38 0.20
N ASP A 196 3.06 -9.04 -1.06
CA ASP A 196 3.69 -9.68 -2.22
C ASP A 196 5.20 -9.46 -2.23
N GLN A 197 5.70 -8.27 -1.90
CA GLN A 197 7.14 -8.03 -1.77
C GLN A 197 7.77 -8.83 -0.62
N LEU A 198 7.13 -8.89 0.55
CA LEU A 198 7.61 -9.66 1.71
C LEU A 198 7.63 -11.18 1.44
N ALA A 199 6.58 -11.71 0.82
CA ALA A 199 6.46 -13.14 0.49
C ALA A 199 7.46 -13.58 -0.58
N SER A 200 7.86 -12.66 -1.45
CA SER A 200 8.81 -12.91 -2.54
C SER A 200 10.27 -12.85 -2.12
N HIS A 201 10.54 -12.33 -0.92
CA HIS A 201 11.90 -12.20 -0.45
C HIS A 201 12.39 -13.55 0.08
N GLU A 202 13.09 -14.29 -0.77
CA GLU A 202 13.87 -15.44 -0.36
C GLU A 202 15.09 -14.92 0.40
N GLY A 203 14.98 -14.85 1.73
CA GLY A 203 16.05 -14.37 2.58
C GLY A 203 17.39 -15.00 2.17
N LYS A 204 18.42 -14.17 1.99
CA LYS A 204 19.78 -14.69 1.84
C LYS A 204 20.03 -15.59 3.05
N LYS A 205 20.45 -16.84 2.80
CA LYS A 205 20.79 -17.85 3.82
C LYS A 205 22.01 -17.39 4.65
N SER A 206 21.86 -16.29 5.38
CA SER A 206 22.75 -15.86 6.44
C SER A 206 22.31 -16.63 7.68
N GLY A 207 23.22 -17.38 8.28
CA GLY A 207 22.92 -18.36 9.31
C GLY A 207 22.15 -17.79 10.51
N ALA A 208 21.30 -18.66 11.09
CA ALA A 208 20.70 -18.61 12.44
C ALA A 208 19.98 -17.34 12.94
N GLU A 209 20.06 -16.19 12.29
CA GLU A 209 19.34 -14.98 12.69
C GLU A 209 17.88 -15.02 12.24
N LYS A 210 17.00 -14.51 13.11
CA LYS A 210 15.57 -14.35 12.85
C LYS A 210 15.39 -13.45 11.62
N ASN A 211 14.89 -14.00 10.51
CA ASN A 211 14.57 -13.20 9.33
C ASN A 211 13.40 -12.24 9.68
N PRO A 212 13.62 -10.92 9.80
CA PRO A 212 12.60 -9.98 10.26
C PRO A 212 11.46 -9.83 9.24
N GLU A 213 11.72 -10.11 7.97
CA GLU A 213 10.73 -10.03 6.89
C GLU A 213 9.76 -11.19 6.97
N GLU A 214 10.26 -12.41 7.20
CA GLU A 214 9.41 -13.58 7.46
C GLU A 214 8.55 -13.38 8.70
N GLN A 215 9.11 -12.84 9.78
CA GLN A 215 8.34 -12.56 10.99
C GLN A 215 7.27 -11.50 10.77
N THR A 216 7.59 -10.44 10.03
CA THR A 216 6.63 -9.38 9.69
C THR A 216 5.52 -9.92 8.79
N LEU A 217 5.86 -10.74 7.79
CA LEU A 217 4.89 -11.40 6.92
C LEU A 217 3.92 -12.25 7.73
N VAL A 218 4.43 -13.13 8.60
CA VAL A 218 3.59 -14.00 9.45
C VAL A 218 2.72 -13.15 10.39
N SER A 219 3.30 -12.12 11.02
CA SER A 219 2.59 -11.22 11.93
C SER A 219 1.44 -10.47 11.23
N VAL A 220 1.68 -9.90 10.05
CA VAL A 220 0.66 -9.18 9.27
C VAL A 220 -0.43 -10.13 8.79
N LEU A 221 -0.06 -11.30 8.29
CA LEU A 221 -1.02 -12.32 7.86
C LEU A 221 -1.85 -12.84 9.03
N ALA A 222 -1.23 -13.10 10.18
CA ALA A 222 -1.93 -13.49 11.40
C ALA A 222 -2.89 -12.40 11.87
N ALA A 223 -2.52 -11.13 11.77
CA ALA A 223 -3.40 -10.02 12.12
C ALA A 223 -4.60 -9.92 11.17
N LEU A 224 -4.41 -10.10 9.86
CA LEU A 224 -5.51 -10.18 8.88
C LEU A 224 -6.42 -11.38 9.14
N THR A 225 -5.86 -12.56 9.41
CA THR A 225 -6.61 -13.78 9.73
C THR A 225 -7.40 -13.64 11.01
N ALA A 226 -6.78 -13.13 12.09
CA ALA A 226 -7.46 -12.88 13.36
C ALA A 226 -8.58 -11.86 13.20
N ALA A 227 -8.32 -10.76 12.49
CA ALA A 227 -9.34 -9.74 12.24
C ALA A 227 -10.50 -10.30 11.40
N ALA A 228 -10.22 -11.08 10.35
CA ALA A 228 -11.25 -11.72 9.53
C ALA A 228 -12.12 -12.67 10.38
N TRP A 229 -11.50 -13.47 11.24
CA TRP A 229 -12.18 -14.37 12.17
C TRP A 229 -13.06 -13.59 13.17
N THR A 230 -12.53 -12.55 13.81
CA THR A 230 -13.30 -11.74 14.79
C THR A 230 -14.50 -11.01 14.17
N LEU A 231 -14.42 -10.67 12.88
CA LEU A 231 -15.50 -9.99 12.18
C LEU A 231 -16.51 -10.95 11.56
N GLY A 232 -16.06 -12.17 11.22
CA GLY A 232 -16.86 -13.22 10.60
C GLY A 232 -17.47 -14.21 11.59
N THR A 233 -17.38 -13.96 12.90
CA THR A 233 -18.04 -14.77 13.94
C THR A 233 -19.10 -13.96 14.67
N GLU A 234 -20.22 -14.62 15.01
CA GLU A 234 -21.39 -14.00 15.64
C GLU A 234 -21.19 -13.54 17.10
N MET A 235 -20.01 -13.71 17.71
CA MET A 235 -19.76 -13.47 19.14
C MET A 235 -19.97 -12.03 19.66
N CYS A 236 -20.38 -11.06 18.83
CA CYS A 236 -20.72 -9.71 19.29
C CYS A 236 -22.14 -9.35 18.80
N ASP A 237 -23.07 -9.20 19.76
CA ASP A 237 -24.54 -9.07 19.65
C ASP A 237 -25.11 -7.97 18.73
N THR A 238 -24.27 -7.27 17.98
CA THR A 238 -24.68 -6.30 16.96
C THR A 238 -24.15 -6.75 15.59
N THR A 239 -24.91 -7.59 14.89
CA THR A 239 -24.62 -8.10 13.54
C THR A 239 -24.82 -7.02 12.47
N GLY A 240 -23.93 -6.02 12.44
CA GLY A 240 -23.93 -5.01 11.39
C GLY A 240 -23.45 -5.60 10.04
N PRO A 241 -24.10 -5.28 8.90
CA PRO A 241 -23.68 -5.73 7.57
C PRO A 241 -22.24 -5.33 7.20
N TRP A 242 -21.71 -4.27 7.82
CA TRP A 242 -20.34 -3.81 7.63
C TRP A 242 -19.28 -4.79 8.19
N ARG A 243 -19.58 -5.58 9.24
CA ARG A 243 -18.63 -6.56 9.81
C ARG A 243 -18.38 -7.71 8.84
N LYS A 244 -19.46 -8.27 8.27
CA LYS A 244 -19.38 -9.29 7.22
C LYS A 244 -18.59 -8.76 6.02
N GLN A 245 -18.80 -7.49 5.66
CA GLN A 245 -18.06 -6.85 4.58
C GLN A 245 -16.57 -6.68 4.92
N GLY A 246 -16.23 -6.32 6.16
CA GLY A 246 -14.84 -6.26 6.65
C GLY A 246 -14.14 -7.62 6.58
N ALA A 247 -14.79 -8.69 7.06
CA ALA A 247 -14.28 -10.05 6.97
C ALA A 247 -14.03 -10.47 5.51
N ARG A 248 -15.00 -10.22 4.61
CA ARG A 248 -14.87 -10.49 3.17
C ARG A 248 -13.71 -9.72 2.53
N ARG A 249 -13.45 -8.48 2.93
CA ARG A 249 -12.31 -7.70 2.42
C ARG A 249 -10.97 -8.27 2.87
N MET A 250 -10.85 -8.71 4.12
CA MET A 250 -9.61 -9.33 4.62
C MET A 250 -9.34 -10.66 3.92
N LEU A 251 -10.37 -11.47 3.69
CA LEU A 251 -10.28 -12.68 2.88
C LEU A 251 -9.89 -12.37 1.43
N HIS A 252 -10.48 -11.33 0.84
CA HIS A 252 -10.15 -10.89 -0.50
C HIS A 252 -8.68 -10.49 -0.62
N VAL A 253 -8.12 -9.77 0.37
CA VAL A 253 -6.70 -9.45 0.44
C VAL A 253 -5.84 -10.72 0.45
N LEU A 254 -6.17 -11.69 1.32
CA LEU A 254 -5.45 -12.96 1.40
C LEU A 254 -5.52 -13.72 0.06
N GLU A 255 -6.69 -13.76 -0.57
CA GLU A 255 -6.90 -14.38 -1.87
C GLU A 255 -6.10 -13.70 -2.99
N CYS A 256 -6.13 -12.37 -3.05
CA CYS A 256 -5.32 -11.61 -4.01
C CYS A 256 -3.84 -11.91 -3.85
N CYS A 257 -3.33 -11.97 -2.61
CA CYS A 257 -1.92 -12.28 -2.35
C CYS A 257 -1.55 -13.70 -2.78
N VAL A 258 -2.40 -14.70 -2.49
CA VAL A 258 -2.20 -16.09 -2.94
C VAL A 258 -2.16 -16.16 -4.47
N VAL A 259 -3.13 -15.58 -5.16
CA VAL A 259 -3.22 -15.58 -6.63
C VAL A 259 -2.02 -14.87 -7.26
N GLN A 260 -1.57 -13.74 -6.69
CA GLN A 260 -0.38 -13.02 -7.15
C GLN A 260 0.88 -13.87 -7.02
N GLN A 261 1.05 -14.57 -5.89
CA GLN A 261 2.20 -15.44 -5.66
C GLN A 261 2.19 -16.68 -6.55
N GLN A 262 1.04 -17.31 -6.76
CA GLN A 262 0.89 -18.47 -7.64
C GLN A 262 1.31 -18.19 -9.09
N LYS A 263 1.12 -16.97 -9.59
CA LYS A 263 1.51 -16.56 -10.95
C LYS A 263 3.03 -16.52 -11.14
N ARG A 264 3.83 -16.56 -10.07
CA ARG A 264 5.29 -16.51 -10.14
C ARG A 264 5.89 -17.86 -10.52
N ARG A 265 7.00 -17.85 -11.27
CA ARG A 265 7.74 -19.07 -11.60
C ARG A 265 8.29 -19.71 -10.33
N GLY A 266 8.04 -20.99 -10.12
CA GLY A 266 8.52 -21.72 -8.94
C GLY A 266 7.70 -21.49 -7.65
N ALA A 267 6.53 -20.84 -7.73
CA ALA A 267 5.71 -20.48 -6.58
C ALA A 267 5.42 -21.64 -5.61
N PHE A 268 5.25 -22.87 -6.11
CA PHE A 268 5.00 -24.07 -5.31
C PHE A 268 6.15 -24.50 -4.39
N ARG A 269 7.34 -23.94 -4.58
CA ARG A 269 8.50 -24.13 -3.68
C ARG A 269 8.74 -22.91 -2.78
N SER A 270 7.97 -21.85 -2.95
CA SER A 270 8.15 -20.62 -2.18
C SER A 270 7.57 -20.77 -0.77
N ASN A 271 8.40 -20.42 0.20
CA ASN A 271 8.02 -20.32 1.60
C ASN A 271 6.88 -19.30 1.80
N GLY A 272 6.93 -18.17 1.07
CA GLY A 272 5.89 -17.14 1.12
C GLY A 272 4.50 -17.64 0.73
N LEU A 273 4.38 -18.44 -0.34
CA LEU A 273 3.09 -18.99 -0.77
C LEU A 273 2.50 -19.93 0.29
N PHE A 274 3.33 -20.76 0.94
CA PHE A 274 2.86 -21.62 2.03
C PHE A 274 2.28 -20.81 3.19
N THR A 275 2.99 -19.77 3.64
CA THR A 275 2.52 -18.91 4.74
C THR A 275 1.20 -18.21 4.40
N LEU A 276 1.03 -17.77 3.15
CA LEU A 276 -0.20 -17.17 2.65
C LEU A 276 -1.37 -18.16 2.58
N ALA A 277 -1.13 -19.34 2.03
CA ALA A 277 -2.14 -20.40 1.94
C ALA A 277 -2.59 -20.86 3.33
N LEU A 278 -1.66 -20.95 4.28
CA LEU A 278 -1.96 -21.25 5.68
C LEU A 278 -2.84 -20.17 6.32
N ALA A 279 -2.50 -18.89 6.15
CA ALA A 279 -3.28 -17.78 6.69
C ALA A 279 -4.71 -17.75 6.12
N ARG A 280 -4.86 -17.99 4.81
CA ARG A 280 -6.15 -18.15 4.12
C ARG A 280 -6.93 -19.34 4.68
N PHE A 281 -6.28 -20.49 4.82
CA PHE A 281 -6.90 -21.71 5.37
C PHE A 281 -7.49 -21.44 6.76
N ILE A 282 -6.69 -20.94 7.70
CA ILE A 282 -7.14 -20.62 9.07
C ILE A 282 -8.30 -19.61 9.02
N ALA A 283 -8.17 -18.53 8.24
CA ALA A 283 -9.24 -17.51 8.14
C ALA A 283 -10.55 -18.11 7.63
N THR A 284 -10.50 -18.94 6.57
CA THR A 284 -11.71 -19.53 5.98
C THR A 284 -12.32 -20.63 6.84
N ALA A 285 -11.51 -21.40 7.57
CA ALA A 285 -12.00 -22.45 8.46
C ALA A 285 -12.82 -21.87 9.62
N MET A 286 -12.38 -20.73 10.13
CA MET A 286 -12.84 -20.11 11.38
C MET A 286 -14.03 -19.15 11.27
N ILE A 287 -14.41 -18.79 10.05
CA ILE A 287 -15.51 -17.87 9.79
C ILE A 287 -16.81 -18.65 9.58
N ASP A 288 -17.92 -18.07 10.01
CA ASP A 288 -19.25 -18.67 9.86
C ASP A 288 -19.63 -18.88 8.37
N SER A 289 -20.43 -19.92 8.10
CA SER A 289 -20.79 -20.33 6.73
C SER A 289 -21.68 -19.33 5.99
N ASP A 290 -22.23 -18.35 6.69
CA ASP A 290 -23.03 -17.26 6.13
C ASP A 290 -22.15 -16.15 5.50
N VAL A 291 -20.86 -16.10 5.85
CA VAL A 291 -19.90 -15.15 5.30
C VAL A 291 -19.12 -15.75 4.12
N ILE A 292 -18.82 -17.06 4.16
CA ILE A 292 -18.01 -17.78 3.17
C ILE A 292 -18.67 -19.11 2.76
N ASP A 293 -18.72 -19.35 1.45
CA ASP A 293 -19.21 -20.59 0.86
C ASP A 293 -18.35 -21.82 1.21
N LEU A 294 -19.00 -22.97 1.37
CA LEU A 294 -18.34 -24.26 1.66
C LEU A 294 -17.28 -24.62 0.61
N THR A 295 -17.51 -24.27 -0.65
CA THR A 295 -16.58 -24.50 -1.77
C THR A 295 -15.27 -23.74 -1.58
N ALA A 296 -15.33 -22.49 -1.13
CA ALA A 296 -14.14 -21.67 -0.86
C ALA A 296 -13.34 -22.23 0.32
N LYS A 297 -14.02 -22.75 1.36
CA LYS A 297 -13.36 -23.46 2.48
C LYS A 297 -12.62 -24.71 2.01
N GLN A 298 -13.27 -25.53 1.17
CA GLN A 298 -12.67 -26.74 0.61
C GLN A 298 -11.47 -26.42 -0.28
N GLN A 299 -11.56 -25.39 -1.13
CA GLN A 299 -10.45 -24.95 -1.98
C GLN A 299 -9.24 -24.51 -1.15
N ALA A 300 -9.44 -23.69 -0.10
CA ALA A 300 -8.36 -23.25 0.78
C ALA A 300 -7.68 -24.43 1.50
N SER A 301 -8.47 -25.41 1.96
CA SER A 301 -7.98 -26.64 2.59
C SER A 301 -7.15 -27.51 1.62
N GLN A 302 -7.65 -27.73 0.41
CA GLN A 302 -6.95 -28.52 -0.61
C GLN A 302 -5.64 -27.84 -1.03
N GLU A 303 -5.64 -26.52 -1.20
CA GLU A 303 -4.45 -25.78 -1.58
C GLU A 303 -3.35 -25.84 -0.51
N CYS A 304 -3.71 -25.61 0.75
CA CYS A 304 -2.79 -25.71 1.88
C CYS A 304 -2.23 -27.14 2.01
N SER A 305 -3.09 -28.15 1.88
CA SER A 305 -2.70 -29.57 1.94
C SER A 305 -1.76 -29.96 0.81
N ARG A 306 -2.00 -29.44 -0.41
CA ARG A 306 -1.12 -29.64 -1.55
C ARG A 306 0.28 -29.07 -1.28
N LEU A 307 0.38 -27.88 -0.68
CA LEU A 307 1.67 -27.25 -0.35
C LEU A 307 2.43 -27.98 0.77
N LEU A 308 1.73 -28.63 1.70
CA LEU A 308 2.34 -29.47 2.74
C LEU A 308 2.95 -30.76 2.18
N THR A 309 2.40 -31.29 1.08
CA THR A 309 2.75 -32.62 0.54
C THR A 309 3.79 -32.60 -0.58
N VAL A 310 4.23 -31.42 -1.05
CA VAL A 310 5.21 -31.25 -2.15
C VAL A 310 6.57 -31.95 -1.91
N GLY A 311 6.91 -32.30 -0.65
CA GLY A 311 8.13 -33.03 -0.30
C GLY A 311 7.86 -34.33 0.47
N ASN A 312 7.76 -35.46 -0.23
CA ASN A 312 7.68 -36.82 0.34
C ASN A 312 6.56 -37.04 1.38
N GLY A 313 5.52 -36.21 1.39
CA GLY A 313 4.37 -36.34 2.30
C GLY A 313 4.62 -35.97 3.76
N THR A 314 5.83 -35.56 4.15
CA THR A 314 6.12 -35.12 5.53
C THR A 314 6.39 -33.61 5.59
N PRO A 315 5.73 -32.86 6.48
CA PRO A 315 5.95 -31.43 6.60
C PRO A 315 7.38 -31.15 7.08
N SER A 316 8.05 -30.24 6.41
CA SER A 316 9.39 -29.80 6.81
C SER A 316 9.37 -29.13 8.19
N ARG A 317 10.51 -29.17 8.90
CA ARG A 317 10.69 -28.46 10.19
C ARG A 317 10.37 -26.96 10.09
N TRP A 318 10.65 -26.35 8.93
CA TRP A 318 10.31 -24.97 8.66
C TRP A 318 8.79 -24.76 8.57
N GLN A 319 8.07 -25.59 7.81
CA GLN A 319 6.60 -25.53 7.72
C GLN A 319 5.95 -25.68 9.10
N TYR A 320 6.40 -26.64 9.91
CA TYR A 320 5.91 -26.81 11.28
C TYR A 320 6.12 -25.55 12.14
N ARG A 321 7.33 -24.97 12.08
CA ARG A 321 7.65 -23.73 12.80
C ARG A 321 6.75 -22.56 12.35
N GLN A 322 6.50 -22.43 11.05
CA GLN A 322 5.63 -21.38 10.53
C GLN A 322 4.18 -21.57 10.96
N THR A 323 3.68 -22.80 10.95
CA THR A 323 2.33 -23.11 11.45
C THR A 323 2.18 -22.73 12.90
N LEU A 324 3.15 -23.09 13.74
CA LEU A 324 3.15 -22.72 15.16
C LEU A 324 3.21 -21.20 15.36
N LEU A 325 4.08 -20.51 14.64
CA LEU A 325 4.19 -19.04 14.74
C LEU A 325 2.90 -18.35 14.31
N MET A 326 2.30 -18.79 13.20
CA MET A 326 1.03 -18.25 12.71
C MET A 326 -0.07 -18.46 13.74
N ALA A 327 -0.26 -19.68 14.26
CA ALA A 327 -1.26 -19.98 15.28
C ALA A 327 -1.09 -19.13 16.54
N CYS A 328 0.14 -19.01 17.05
CA CYS A 328 0.45 -18.16 18.21
C CYS A 328 0.11 -16.69 17.96
N PHE A 329 0.47 -16.12 16.81
CA PHE A 329 0.14 -14.73 16.51
C PHE A 329 -1.36 -14.52 16.30
N VAL A 330 -2.05 -15.42 15.60
CA VAL A 330 -3.51 -15.36 15.42
C VAL A 330 -4.19 -15.37 16.79
N ALA A 331 -3.79 -16.28 17.67
CA ALA A 331 -4.32 -16.36 19.02
C ALA A 331 -4.03 -15.11 19.86
N GLN A 332 -2.84 -14.54 19.75
CA GLN A 332 -2.50 -13.30 20.44
C GLN A 332 -3.34 -12.12 19.94
N TYR A 333 -3.50 -11.96 18.62
CA TYR A 333 -4.27 -10.85 18.06
C TYR A 333 -5.76 -10.99 18.34
N ARG A 334 -6.35 -12.18 18.17
CA ARG A 334 -7.75 -12.43 18.49
C ARG A 334 -8.02 -12.36 20.00
N GLY A 335 -7.14 -12.93 20.82
CA GLY A 335 -7.23 -12.83 22.28
C GLY A 335 -7.26 -11.37 22.75
N ARG A 336 -6.43 -10.49 22.16
CA ARG A 336 -6.46 -9.05 22.44
C ARG A 336 -7.75 -8.37 21.94
N ALA A 337 -8.21 -8.72 20.74
CA ALA A 337 -9.39 -8.11 20.14
C ALA A 337 -10.70 -8.49 20.87
N CYS A 338 -10.80 -9.73 21.34
CA CYS A 338 -11.98 -10.28 22.01
C CYS A 338 -11.86 -10.35 23.54
N ALA A 339 -10.75 -9.88 24.12
CA ALA A 339 -10.41 -10.04 25.54
C ALA A 339 -10.48 -11.51 26.05
N LEU A 340 -10.08 -12.45 25.19
CA LEU A 340 -10.03 -13.89 25.49
C LEU A 340 -8.62 -14.34 25.87
N ALA A 341 -8.51 -15.40 26.66
CA ALA A 341 -7.21 -15.99 26.95
C ALA A 341 -6.63 -16.65 25.68
N CYS A 342 -5.33 -16.48 25.44
CA CYS A 342 -4.71 -16.97 24.20
C CYS A 342 -4.77 -18.51 24.08
N HIS A 343 -4.82 -19.24 25.18
CA HIS A 343 -4.91 -20.71 25.15
C HIS A 343 -6.28 -21.20 24.68
N ASP A 344 -7.36 -20.50 25.02
CA ASP A 344 -8.71 -20.81 24.53
C ASP A 344 -8.76 -20.64 23.02
N VAL A 345 -8.24 -19.52 22.51
CA VAL A 345 -8.18 -19.26 21.06
C VAL A 345 -7.31 -20.29 20.34
N LEU A 346 -6.17 -20.70 20.93
CA LEU A 346 -5.31 -21.74 20.35
C LEU A 346 -6.00 -23.11 20.30
N SER A 347 -6.88 -23.42 21.26
CA SER A 347 -7.60 -24.71 21.26
C SER A 347 -8.64 -24.82 20.14
N GLU A 348 -9.11 -23.67 19.63
CA GLU A 348 -10.01 -23.62 18.50
C GLU A 348 -9.29 -23.79 17.14
N ILE A 349 -8.00 -23.38 17.04
CA ILE A 349 -7.16 -23.40 15.82
C ILE A 349 -6.68 -24.81 15.45
#